data_AF-A0A4P0XTT4-F1
#
_entry.id   AF-A0A4P0XTT4-F1
#
_cell.length_a   1.000
_cell.length_b   1.000
_cell.length_c   1.000
_cell.angle_alpha   90.00
_cell.angle_beta   90.00
_cell.angle_gamma   90.00
#
_symmetry.space_group_name_H-M   'P 1'
#
loop_
_entity.id
_entity.type
_entity.pdbx_description
1 polymer ?
#
loop_
_entity_poly.entity_id
_entity_poly.type
_entity_poly.pdbx_seq_one_letter_code
_entity_poly.pdbx_strand_id
1 'polypeptide(L)'
;MAADRARSAVVRSASGQRNQSDVQVRLEQSHPLGRLWDIDVICPQNGLVGRQSLGESQRRCLLCDEPAHACARSRRHDTDLVVARVEQMIDAWFARD
;
A
#
# COMPACT_ATOMS: atom_id res chain seq x y z
N MET A 1 -11.87 -9.64 -18.78
CA MET A 1 -11.58 -8.87 -17.54
C MET A 1 -11.48 -9.87 -16.39
N ALA A 2 -10.27 -10.16 -15.91
CA ALA A 2 -10.11 -10.90 -14.67
C ALA A 2 -10.19 -9.90 -13.51
N ALA A 3 -11.16 -10.06 -12.63
CA ALA A 3 -11.18 -9.31 -11.37
C ALA A 3 -10.20 -10.02 -10.42
N ASP A 4 -9.03 -9.41 -10.20
CA ASP A 4 -8.04 -9.96 -9.28
C ASP A 4 -8.64 -10.06 -7.86
N ARG A 5 -8.50 -11.23 -7.25
CA ARG A 5 -9.07 -11.54 -5.94
C ARG A 5 -8.06 -11.24 -4.85
N ALA A 6 -7.73 -9.96 -4.71
CA ALA A 6 -6.99 -9.45 -3.56
C ALA A 6 -7.64 -9.97 -2.26
N ARG A 7 -6.90 -10.76 -1.48
CA ARG A 7 -7.40 -11.42 -0.27
C ARG A 7 -7.41 -10.43 0.91
N SER A 8 -8.38 -9.52 0.91
CA SER A 8 -8.54 -8.51 1.96
C SER A 8 -8.81 -9.16 3.33
N ALA A 9 -8.01 -8.80 4.34
CA ALA A 9 -8.24 -9.17 5.73
C ALA A 9 -8.83 -7.98 6.50
N VAL A 10 -10.02 -8.15 7.09
CA VAL A 10 -10.71 -7.09 7.84
C VAL A 10 -10.42 -7.23 9.34
N VAL A 11 -9.58 -6.36 9.88
CA VAL A 11 -9.31 -6.26 11.33
C VAL A 11 -10.22 -5.20 11.94
N ARG A 12 -10.83 -5.48 13.09
CA ARG A 12 -11.67 -4.53 13.84
C ARG A 12 -10.98 -4.09 15.13
N SER A 13 -10.82 -2.79 15.33
CA SER A 13 -10.46 -2.23 16.64
C SER A 13 -11.71 -2.15 17.54
N ALA A 14 -11.52 -2.36 18.85
CA ALA A 14 -12.56 -2.22 19.87
C ALA A 14 -12.57 -0.86 20.58
N SER A 15 -11.62 0.04 20.27
CA SER A 15 -11.41 1.30 21.00
C SER A 15 -12.03 2.54 20.34
N GLY A 16 -12.43 3.51 21.18
CA GLY A 16 -13.12 4.74 20.78
C GLY A 16 -12.24 5.74 20.03
N GLN A 17 -12.10 5.53 18.71
CA GLN A 17 -11.76 6.48 17.64
C GLN A 17 -11.13 7.83 18.06
N ARG A 18 -9.80 7.82 18.24
CA ARG A 18 -8.93 8.95 17.89
C ARG A 18 -7.74 8.41 17.09
N ASN A 19 -7.36 9.11 16.02
CA ASN A 19 -6.21 8.78 15.15
C ASN A 19 -6.19 7.37 14.52
N GLN A 20 -7.28 6.96 13.86
CA GLN A 20 -7.30 5.73 13.03
C GLN A 20 -6.35 5.83 11.81
N SER A 21 -6.16 7.05 11.30
CA SER A 21 -5.23 7.46 10.24
C SER A 21 -3.82 6.94 10.44
N ASP A 22 -3.28 7.19 11.63
CA ASP A 22 -1.86 7.06 11.93
C ASP A 22 -1.44 5.58 11.97
N VAL A 23 -2.39 4.67 12.20
CA VAL A 23 -2.14 3.22 12.25
C VAL A 23 -1.78 2.67 10.87
N GLN A 24 -2.50 3.07 9.82
CA GLN A 24 -2.19 2.70 8.44
C GLN A 24 -0.80 3.22 8.05
N VAL A 25 -0.60 4.53 8.20
CA VAL A 25 0.65 5.21 7.81
C VAL A 25 1.85 4.62 8.55
N ARG A 26 1.73 4.40 9.86
CA ARG A 26 2.80 3.77 10.65
C ARG A 26 3.11 2.35 10.20
N LEU A 27 2.11 1.51 9.89
CA LEU A 27 2.36 0.15 9.41
C LEU A 27 3.03 0.11 8.03
N GLU A 28 2.58 0.96 7.10
CA GLU A 28 3.18 1.09 5.76
C GLU A 28 4.61 1.69 5.80
N GLN A 29 4.94 2.51 6.81
CA GLN A 29 6.26 3.13 6.95
C GLN A 29 7.24 2.37 7.87
N SER A 30 6.77 1.62 8.88
CA SER A 30 7.65 0.98 9.87
C SER A 30 8.20 -0.37 9.43
N HIS A 31 7.54 -1.07 8.50
CA HIS A 31 8.01 -2.35 7.99
C HIS A 31 8.70 -2.17 6.63
N PRO A 32 9.87 -2.79 6.34
CA PRO A 32 10.55 -2.59 5.05
C PRO A 32 9.77 -3.09 3.83
N LEU A 33 8.87 -4.06 3.99
CA LEU A 33 7.91 -4.45 2.93
C LEU A 33 6.63 -3.58 2.91
N GLY A 34 6.50 -2.59 3.79
CA GLY A 34 5.29 -1.76 3.91
C GLY A 34 4.95 -0.96 2.65
N ARG A 35 5.95 -0.63 1.80
CA ARG A 35 5.73 -0.09 0.44
C ARG A 35 4.95 -1.03 -0.50
N LEU A 36 4.88 -2.33 -0.20
CA LEU A 36 4.14 -3.34 -0.97
C LEU A 36 2.71 -3.57 -0.44
N TRP A 37 2.39 -3.08 0.76
CA TRP A 37 1.13 -3.36 1.42
C TRP A 37 0.02 -2.40 0.97
N ASP A 38 -1.20 -2.93 0.82
CA ASP A 38 -2.43 -2.12 0.76
C ASP A 38 -3.24 -2.33 2.04
N ILE A 39 -3.04 -1.42 2.99
CA ILE A 39 -3.78 -1.36 4.26
C ILE A 39 -4.85 -0.28 4.09
N ASP A 40 -6.12 -0.68 4.07
CA ASP A 40 -7.26 0.24 4.00
C ASP A 40 -7.96 0.37 5.36
N VAL A 41 -8.17 1.60 5.81
CA VAL A 41 -8.93 1.91 7.03
C VAL A 41 -10.38 2.21 6.66
N ILE A 42 -11.32 1.39 7.12
CA ILE A 42 -12.76 1.60 6.90
C ILE A 42 -13.40 2.12 8.19
N CYS A 43 -13.85 3.38 8.16
CA CYS A 43 -14.62 4.00 9.24
C CYS A 43 -16.10 3.61 9.09
N PRO A 44 -16.78 3.06 10.13
CA PRO A 44 -18.18 2.65 10.03
C PRO A 44 -19.16 3.78 9.64
N GLN A 45 -18.82 5.03 9.98
CA GLN A 45 -19.63 6.22 9.71
C GLN A 45 -19.28 6.89 8.38
N ASN A 46 -18.00 6.89 7.99
CA ASN A 46 -17.47 7.70 6.89
C ASN A 46 -17.01 6.87 5.67
N GLY A 47 -17.11 5.54 5.73
CA GLY A 47 -16.62 4.64 4.68
C GLY A 47 -15.08 4.54 4.66
N LEU A 48 -14.52 4.36 3.46
CA LEU A 48 -13.09 4.19 3.25
C LEU A 48 -12.32 5.50 3.53
N VAL A 49 -11.31 5.43 4.40
CA VAL A 49 -10.40 6.53 4.71
C VAL A 49 -9.17 6.44 3.80
N GLY A 50 -9.26 7.07 2.62
CA GLY A 50 -8.15 7.09 1.66
C GLY A 50 -7.03 8.08 2.03
N ARG A 51 -5.78 7.76 1.67
CA ARG A 51 -4.56 8.56 1.94
C ARG A 51 -4.72 10.09 1.79
N GLN A 52 -5.44 10.57 0.78
CA GLN A 52 -5.64 12.01 0.56
C GLN A 52 -6.35 12.72 1.74
N SER A 53 -7.30 12.06 2.44
CA SER A 53 -7.94 12.66 3.63
C SER A 53 -7.06 12.59 4.88
N LEU A 54 -5.91 11.93 4.80
CA LEU A 54 -4.85 11.92 5.82
C LEU A 54 -3.75 12.96 5.54
N GLY A 55 -3.86 13.73 4.46
CA GLY A 55 -2.80 14.61 3.97
C GLY A 55 -1.62 13.88 3.31
N GLU A 56 -1.73 12.56 3.12
CA GLU A 56 -0.62 11.73 2.64
C GLU A 56 -0.37 11.89 1.14
N SER A 57 0.91 11.72 0.77
CA SER A 57 1.34 11.75 -0.63
C SER A 57 0.80 10.55 -1.41
N GLN A 58 0.68 10.70 -2.73
CA GLN A 58 0.32 9.58 -3.60
C GLN A 58 1.43 8.52 -3.58
N ARG A 59 1.06 7.23 -3.65
CA ARG A 59 2.04 6.14 -3.75
C ARG A 59 3.06 6.42 -4.87
N ARG A 60 4.34 6.36 -4.51
CA ARG A 60 5.47 6.49 -5.42
C ARG A 60 5.84 5.15 -6.05
N CYS A 61 6.12 5.16 -7.36
CA CYS A 61 6.46 3.98 -8.15
C CYS A 61 7.68 3.25 -7.58
N LEU A 62 7.65 1.92 -7.58
CA LEU A 62 8.76 1.07 -7.07
C LEU A 62 10.04 1.16 -7.95
N LEU A 63 9.93 1.69 -9.17
CA LEU A 63 11.00 1.74 -10.17
C LEU A 63 11.59 3.15 -10.41
N CYS A 64 10.81 4.23 -10.21
CA CYS A 64 11.26 5.59 -10.50
C CYS A 64 10.75 6.67 -9.52
N ASP A 65 10.08 6.28 -8.43
CA ASP A 65 9.46 7.14 -7.41
C ASP A 65 8.45 8.23 -7.88
N GLU A 66 8.23 8.39 -9.19
CA GLU A 66 7.09 9.14 -9.77
C GLU A 66 5.73 8.58 -9.29
N PRO A 67 4.62 9.35 -9.35
CA PRO A 67 3.29 8.86 -8.96
C PRO A 67 2.92 7.53 -9.64
N ALA A 68 2.71 6.48 -8.83
CA ALA A 68 2.53 5.12 -9.32
C ALA A 68 1.29 4.97 -10.22
N HIS A 69 0.21 5.72 -9.92
CA HIS A 69 -1.00 5.74 -10.75
C HIS A 69 -0.71 6.23 -12.18
N ALA A 70 0.18 7.22 -12.34
CA ALA A 70 0.53 7.81 -13.63
C ALA A 70 1.41 6.84 -14.43
N CYS A 71 2.36 6.17 -13.76
CA CYS A 71 3.21 5.14 -14.35
C CYS A 71 2.39 3.94 -14.84
N ALA A 72 1.42 3.47 -14.05
CA ALA A 72 0.49 2.41 -14.43
C ALA A 72 -0.43 2.83 -15.60
N ARG A 73 -1.06 4.01 -15.51
CA ARG A 73 -1.96 4.54 -16.56
C ARG A 73 -1.27 4.72 -17.91
N SER A 74 -0.01 5.16 -17.90
CA SER A 74 0.79 5.34 -19.12
C SER A 74 1.51 4.07 -19.60
N ARG A 75 1.55 2.99 -18.79
CA ARG A 75 2.42 1.82 -18.98
C ARG A 75 3.90 2.25 -19.17
N ARG A 76 4.38 3.13 -18.30
CA ARG A 76 5.75 3.70 -18.32
C ARG A 76 6.86 2.65 -18.16
N HIS A 77 6.53 1.53 -17.53
CA HIS A 77 7.43 0.42 -17.27
C HIS A 77 6.79 -0.88 -17.74
N ASP A 78 7.62 -1.87 -18.05
CA ASP A 78 7.16 -3.23 -18.21
C ASP A 78 6.59 -3.77 -16.89
N THR A 79 5.61 -4.67 -16.99
CA THR A 79 5.01 -5.33 -15.82
C THR A 79 6.04 -6.24 -15.17
N ASP A 80 6.85 -6.93 -15.95
CA ASP A 80 7.84 -7.90 -15.47
C ASP A 80 8.94 -7.21 -14.65
N LEU A 81 9.30 -5.96 -14.99
CA LEU A 81 10.22 -5.14 -14.20
C LEU A 81 9.61 -4.72 -12.85
N VAL A 82 8.29 -4.50 -12.79
CA VAL A 82 7.60 -4.20 -11.53
C VAL A 82 7.52 -5.47 -10.66
N VAL A 83 7.21 -6.63 -11.24
CA VAL A 83 7.17 -7.92 -10.55
C VAL A 83 8.55 -8.28 -9.99
N ALA A 84 9.59 -8.26 -10.83
CA ALA A 84 10.96 -8.52 -10.38
C ALA A 84 11.44 -7.55 -9.28
N ARG A 85 10.95 -6.31 -9.27
CA ARG A 85 11.25 -5.35 -8.20
C ARG A 85 10.53 -5.69 -6.89
N VAL A 86 9.31 -6.23 -6.95
CA VAL A 86 8.58 -6.74 -5.79
C VAL A 86 9.27 -7.99 -5.22
N GLU A 87 9.65 -8.93 -6.07
CA GLU A 87 10.39 -10.15 -5.71
C GLU A 87 11.71 -9.80 -5.01
N GLN A 88 12.54 -8.94 -5.62
CA GLN A 88 13.77 -8.44 -5.00
C GLN A 88 13.57 -7.82 -3.62
N MET A 89 12.44 -7.16 -3.36
CA MET A 89 12.14 -6.59 -2.04
C MET A 89 11.78 -7.68 -1.03
N ILE A 90 11.06 -8.72 -1.45
CA ILE A 90 10.67 -9.88 -0.62
C ILE A 90 11.89 -10.75 -0.30
N ASP A 91 12.72 -11.06 -1.30
CA ASP A 91 13.96 -11.83 -1.13
C ASP A 91 14.95 -11.08 -0.22
N ALA A 92 15.07 -9.76 -0.39
CA ALA A 92 15.87 -8.91 0.50
C ALA A 92 15.24 -8.73 1.90
N TRP A 93 13.95 -9.05 2.12
CA TRP A 93 13.47 -9.25 3.49
C TRP A 93 14.05 -10.55 4.04
N PHE A 94 13.80 -11.68 3.38
CA PHE A 94 14.12 -13.00 3.92
C PHE A 94 15.63 -13.23 4.08
N ALA A 95 16.47 -12.60 3.26
CA ALA A 95 17.93 -12.73 3.33
C ALA A 95 18.61 -11.99 4.50
N ARG A 96 17.86 -11.44 5.47
CA ARG A 96 18.42 -10.93 6.74
C ARG A 96 18.34 -11.93 7.91
N ASP A 97 17.34 -12.81 7.86
CA ASP A 97 16.85 -13.60 8.99
C ASP A 97 17.59 -14.94 9.09
#